data_AF-A0A660YLQ5-F1
#
_entry.id   AF-A0A660YLQ5-F1
#
_cell.length_a   1.000
_cell.length_b   1.000
_cell.length_c   1.000
_cell.angle_alpha   90.00
_cell.angle_beta   90.00
_cell.angle_gamma   90.00
#
_symmetry.space_group_name_H-M   'P 1'
#
loop_
_entity.id
_entity.type
_entity.pdbx_description
1 polymer ?
#
loop_
_entity_poly.entity_id
_entity_poly.type
_entity_poly.pdbx_seq_one_letter_code
_entity_poly.pdbx_strand_id
1 'polypeptide(L)'
;MTRKKQKRHSDRHDLAGEYRYGDSGQIFLLVIFIITWITDSFIFHFSCLNSVRFTFLFRLPISLVILFFSGYFAQSGLKIIFGKIRENPEIVNTGVFNIVRHPIYLGSILFYLGIIVLFPTWASIILFVAITAFYYFISLYEEKLLLQKFGDRYKKYQKEVPMLIPFFRKKINNRPDNC
;
A
#
# COMPACT_ATOMS: atom_id res chain seq x y z
N MET A 1 15.69 -40.84 -2.62
CA MET A 1 14.36 -40.21 -2.46
C MET A 1 14.33 -39.40 -1.16
N THR A 2 14.73 -38.13 -1.19
CA THR A 2 14.77 -37.26 -0.01
C THR A 2 13.57 -36.32 0.01
N ARG A 3 12.60 -36.60 0.88
CA ARG A 3 11.44 -35.75 1.16
C ARG A 3 11.92 -34.38 1.66
N LYS A 4 11.79 -33.34 0.83
CA LYS A 4 11.89 -31.93 1.25
C LYS A 4 10.84 -31.68 2.33
N LYS A 5 11.30 -31.56 3.56
CA LYS A 5 10.50 -31.20 4.74
C LYS A 5 9.96 -29.78 4.51
N GLN A 6 8.66 -29.70 4.21
CA GLN A 6 7.88 -28.48 4.12
C GLN A 6 7.86 -27.85 5.51
N LYS A 7 8.86 -27.02 5.83
CA LYS A 7 8.88 -26.21 7.05
C LYS A 7 7.64 -25.31 7.01
N ARG A 8 6.70 -25.55 7.92
CA ARG A 8 5.49 -24.75 8.11
C ARG A 8 5.90 -23.29 8.27
N HIS A 9 5.19 -22.42 7.55
CA HIS A 9 5.30 -20.96 7.59
C HIS A 9 5.03 -20.31 8.97
N SER A 10 4.78 -21.09 10.02
CA SER A 10 4.26 -20.64 11.31
C SER A 10 5.33 -20.27 12.35
N ASP A 11 6.62 -20.33 12.01
CA ASP A 11 7.73 -20.25 13.00
C ASP A 11 8.84 -19.28 12.56
N ARG A 12 8.42 -18.07 12.15
CA ARG A 12 9.27 -16.99 11.65
C ARG A 12 9.46 -15.91 12.72
N HIS A 13 10.45 -16.10 13.59
CA HIS A 13 10.79 -15.12 14.64
C HIS A 13 11.52 -13.86 14.09
N ASP A 14 11.98 -13.90 12.85
CA ASP A 14 12.48 -12.78 12.05
C ASP A 14 11.39 -11.73 11.74
N LEU A 15 10.12 -12.17 11.72
CA LEU A 15 8.94 -11.31 11.56
C LEU A 15 8.37 -10.85 12.91
N ALA A 16 8.92 -11.28 14.06
CA ALA A 16 8.31 -11.05 15.38
C ALA A 16 8.39 -9.60 15.90
N GLY A 17 8.92 -8.68 15.09
CA GLY A 17 8.79 -7.24 15.28
C GLY A 17 8.03 -6.53 14.15
N GLU A 18 7.49 -7.28 13.18
CA GLU A 18 6.65 -6.74 12.10
C GLU A 18 5.22 -6.58 12.60
N TYR A 19 4.68 -5.39 12.38
CA TYR A 19 3.50 -4.90 13.06
C TYR A 19 2.24 -5.68 12.68
N ARG A 20 1.91 -6.71 13.47
CA ARG A 20 0.65 -7.50 13.38
C ARG A 20 -0.61 -6.61 13.36
N TYR A 21 -0.53 -5.41 13.92
CA TYR A 21 -1.61 -4.41 13.89
C TYR A 21 -1.78 -3.71 12.53
N GLY A 22 -0.71 -3.57 11.74
CA GLY A 22 -0.77 -2.99 10.39
C GLY A 22 -1.56 -3.87 9.44
N ASP A 23 -1.14 -5.13 9.27
CA ASP A 23 -1.81 -6.10 8.41
C ASP A 23 -3.27 -6.38 8.85
N SER A 24 -3.49 -6.50 10.17
CA SER A 24 -4.85 -6.67 10.71
C SER A 24 -5.72 -5.43 10.45
N GLY A 25 -5.16 -4.23 10.57
CA GLY A 25 -5.85 -2.97 10.27
C GLY A 25 -6.22 -2.86 8.79
N GLN A 26 -5.34 -3.31 7.88
CA GLN A 26 -5.65 -3.34 6.45
C GLN A 26 -6.82 -4.26 6.13
N ILE A 27 -6.82 -5.49 6.66
CA ILE A 27 -7.89 -6.46 6.44
C ILE A 27 -9.19 -5.93 7.05
N PHE A 28 -9.13 -5.37 8.26
CA PHE A 28 -10.29 -4.79 8.93
C PHE A 28 -10.90 -3.64 8.11
N LEU A 29 -10.07 -2.71 7.62
CA LEU A 29 -10.52 -1.62 6.76
C LEU A 29 -11.07 -2.10 5.43
N LEU A 30 -10.48 -3.15 4.84
CA LEU A 30 -10.97 -3.77 3.62
C LEU A 30 -12.35 -4.38 3.83
N VAL A 31 -12.55 -5.09 4.93
CA VAL A 31 -13.85 -5.68 5.30
C VAL A 31 -14.89 -4.59 5.53
N ILE A 32 -14.56 -3.55 6.32
CA ILE A 32 -15.43 -2.39 6.52
C ILE A 32 -15.79 -1.73 5.19
N PHE A 33 -14.81 -1.52 4.30
CA PHE A 33 -15.03 -0.90 3.00
C PHE A 33 -15.96 -1.73 2.13
N ILE A 34 -15.74 -3.05 2.04
CA ILE A 34 -16.62 -3.94 1.28
C ILE A 34 -18.03 -3.94 1.86
N ILE A 35 -18.18 -4.01 3.18
CA ILE A 35 -19.50 -3.99 3.83
C ILE A 35 -20.21 -2.67 3.55
N THR A 36 -19.55 -1.52 3.77
CA THR A 36 -20.12 -0.20 3.48
C THR A 36 -20.47 -0.07 2.00
N TRP A 37 -19.58 -0.50 1.10
CA TRP A 37 -19.78 -0.41 -0.34
C TRP A 37 -20.94 -1.27 -0.83
N ILE A 38 -21.05 -2.53 -0.36
CA ILE A 38 -22.18 -3.41 -0.66
C ILE A 38 -23.47 -2.83 -0.09
N THR A 39 -23.46 -2.44 1.19
CA THR A 39 -24.63 -1.88 1.87
C THR A 39 -25.13 -0.64 1.14
N ASP A 40 -24.25 0.29 0.77
CA ASP A 40 -24.60 1.52 0.07
C ASP A 40 -25.08 1.25 -1.37
N SER A 41 -24.44 0.30 -2.06
CA SER A 41 -24.83 -0.10 -3.42
C SER A 41 -26.19 -0.79 -3.49
N PHE A 42 -26.54 -1.62 -2.49
CA PHE A 42 -27.77 -2.41 -2.47
C PHE A 42 -28.94 -1.75 -1.71
N ILE A 43 -28.67 -1.03 -0.61
CA ILE A 43 -29.73 -0.47 0.25
C ILE A 43 -30.14 0.92 -0.22
N PHE A 44 -29.19 1.78 -0.61
CA PHE A 44 -29.55 3.16 -0.84
C PHE A 44 -30.21 3.41 -2.19
N HIS A 45 -29.96 2.62 -3.26
CA HIS A 45 -30.59 2.68 -4.60
C HIS A 45 -30.77 4.09 -5.26
N PHE A 46 -30.44 5.20 -4.59
CA PHE A 46 -30.98 6.55 -4.83
C PHE A 46 -30.13 7.34 -5.82
N SER A 47 -28.87 6.96 -6.04
CA SER A 47 -27.95 7.74 -6.89
C SER A 47 -27.72 7.12 -8.29
N CYS A 48 -28.29 5.95 -8.59
CA CYS A 48 -27.78 5.10 -9.67
C CYS A 48 -28.64 5.03 -10.97
N LEU A 49 -29.93 5.32 -10.93
CA LEU A 49 -30.81 4.82 -12.01
C LEU A 49 -30.78 5.60 -13.34
N ASN A 50 -30.34 6.88 -13.39
CA ASN A 50 -30.55 7.71 -14.61
C ASN A 50 -29.30 8.39 -15.23
N SER A 51 -28.13 8.41 -14.56
CA SER A 51 -26.92 9.14 -15.05
C SER A 51 -25.66 8.25 -15.25
N VAL A 52 -25.76 6.95 -14.93
CA VAL A 52 -24.59 6.07 -14.80
C VAL A 52 -24.18 5.37 -16.11
N ARG A 53 -25.11 5.08 -17.03
CA ARG A 53 -24.79 4.32 -18.27
C ARG A 53 -23.78 5.04 -19.17
N PHE A 54 -23.90 6.35 -19.36
CA PHE A 54 -22.99 7.10 -20.24
C PHE A 54 -21.63 7.38 -19.58
N THR A 55 -21.62 7.58 -18.25
CA THR A 55 -20.40 7.88 -17.50
C THR A 55 -19.57 6.62 -17.19
N PHE A 56 -20.21 5.45 -17.08
CA PHE A 56 -19.54 4.19 -16.81
C PHE A 56 -18.51 3.82 -17.89
N LEU A 57 -18.81 4.11 -19.16
CA LEU A 57 -17.92 3.82 -20.28
C LEU A 57 -16.56 4.55 -20.17
N PHE A 58 -16.53 5.76 -19.63
CA PHE A 58 -15.30 6.52 -19.40
C PHE A 58 -14.63 6.16 -18.07
N ARG A 59 -15.41 5.83 -17.04
CA ARG A 59 -14.88 5.45 -15.71
C ARG A 59 -14.22 4.08 -15.72
N LEU A 60 -14.74 3.13 -16.49
CA LEU A 60 -14.21 1.77 -16.57
C LEU A 60 -12.74 1.72 -17.01
N PRO A 61 -12.30 2.34 -18.14
CA PRO A 61 -10.89 2.32 -18.52
C PRO A 61 -10.01 3.01 -17.49
N ILE A 62 -10.47 4.13 -16.91
CA ILE A 62 -9.72 4.86 -15.86
C ILE A 62 -9.51 3.94 -14.65
N SER A 63 -10.57 3.28 -14.17
CA SER A 63 -10.46 2.35 -13.06
C SER A 63 -9.58 1.16 -13.37
N LEU A 64 -9.65 0.58 -14.58
CA LEU A 64 -8.80 -0.55 -14.94
C LEU A 64 -7.33 -0.17 -14.92
N VAL A 65 -6.99 1.03 -15.41
CA VAL A 65 -5.64 1.58 -15.33
C VAL A 65 -5.20 1.72 -13.87
N ILE A 66 -6.04 2.31 -13.01
CA ILE A 66 -5.74 2.46 -11.58
C ILE A 66 -5.54 1.11 -10.89
N LEU A 67 -6.42 0.13 -11.16
CA LEU A 67 -6.34 -1.21 -10.59
C LEU A 67 -5.13 -2.00 -11.11
N PHE A 68 -4.74 -1.78 -12.37
CA PHE A 68 -3.51 -2.35 -12.91
C PHE A 68 -2.27 -1.85 -12.16
N PHE A 69 -2.16 -0.54 -11.93
CA PHE A 69 -1.08 0.03 -11.13
C PHE A 69 -1.14 -0.44 -9.67
N SER A 70 -2.34 -0.49 -9.08
CA SER A 70 -2.56 -1.04 -7.74
C SER A 70 -1.99 -2.47 -7.62
N GLY A 71 -2.38 -3.36 -8.53
CA GLY A 71 -1.89 -4.73 -8.58
C GLY A 71 -0.39 -4.83 -8.78
N TYR A 72 0.18 -4.00 -9.67
CA TYR A 72 1.62 -3.93 -9.91
C TYR A 72 2.40 -3.57 -8.62
N PHE A 73 1.98 -2.52 -7.90
CA PHE A 73 2.64 -2.09 -6.67
C PHE A 73 2.48 -3.11 -5.54
N ALA A 74 1.27 -3.65 -5.36
CA ALA A 74 0.98 -4.64 -4.32
C ALA A 74 1.78 -5.93 -4.55
N GLN A 75 1.74 -6.50 -5.76
CA GLN A 75 2.45 -7.74 -6.08
C GLN A 75 3.98 -7.56 -6.04
N SER A 76 4.49 -6.45 -6.58
CA SER A 76 5.93 -6.18 -6.56
C SER A 76 6.44 -5.97 -5.15
N GLY A 77 5.69 -5.25 -4.30
CA GLY A 77 6.03 -5.06 -2.89
C GLY A 77 6.03 -6.39 -2.13
N LEU A 78 4.96 -7.18 -2.28
CA LEU A 78 4.81 -8.47 -1.64
C LEU A 78 5.90 -9.46 -2.05
N LYS A 79 6.24 -9.52 -3.34
CA LYS A 79 7.30 -10.40 -3.85
C LYS A 79 8.66 -10.07 -3.25
N ILE A 80 8.96 -8.80 -2.99
CA ILE A 80 10.24 -8.39 -2.40
C ILE A 80 10.31 -8.70 -0.91
N ILE A 81 9.18 -8.58 -0.19
CA ILE A 81 9.08 -8.89 1.24
C ILE A 81 9.12 -10.41 1.46
N PHE A 82 8.28 -11.16 0.76
CA PHE A 82 8.14 -12.61 0.95
C PHE A 82 9.18 -13.44 0.18
N GLY A 83 9.75 -12.90 -0.90
CA GLY A 83 10.69 -13.60 -1.77
C GLY A 83 12.13 -13.68 -1.24
N LYS A 84 12.47 -12.90 -0.20
CA LYS A 84 13.79 -12.93 0.45
C LYS A 84 13.63 -13.14 1.95
N ILE A 85 14.10 -14.27 2.45
CA ILE A 85 14.27 -14.50 3.89
C ILE A 85 15.51 -13.72 4.30
N ARG A 86 15.36 -12.75 5.19
CA ARG A 86 16.50 -11.98 5.71
C ARG A 86 16.69 -12.36 7.17
N GLU A 87 17.85 -12.92 7.48
CA GLU A 87 18.21 -13.30 8.86
C GLU A 87 18.41 -12.06 9.75
N ASN A 88 18.79 -10.93 9.15
CA ASN A 88 18.91 -9.64 9.82
C ASN A 88 17.93 -8.61 9.24
N PRO A 89 17.35 -7.74 10.08
CA PRO A 89 16.55 -6.63 9.60
C PRO A 89 17.47 -5.69 8.81
N GLU A 90 17.17 -5.49 7.53
CA GLU A 90 17.90 -4.60 6.61
C GLU A 90 16.92 -3.66 5.89
N ILE A 91 17.41 -2.49 5.49
CA ILE A 91 16.61 -1.53 4.71
C ILE A 91 16.47 -2.05 3.29
N VAL A 92 15.23 -2.27 2.87
CA VAL A 92 14.91 -2.73 1.52
C VAL A 92 14.78 -1.52 0.60
N ASN A 93 15.75 -1.31 -0.28
CA ASN A 93 15.78 -0.22 -1.25
C ASN A 93 15.91 -0.76 -2.70
N THR A 94 15.13 -1.77 -3.05
CA THR A 94 15.19 -2.37 -4.39
C THR A 94 13.80 -2.44 -5.03
N GLY A 95 13.75 -2.31 -6.35
CA GLY A 95 12.50 -2.36 -7.11
C GLY A 95 11.53 -1.23 -6.74
N VAL A 96 10.28 -1.58 -6.44
CA VAL A 96 9.23 -0.61 -6.08
C VAL A 96 9.52 0.18 -4.80
N PHE A 97 10.36 -0.36 -3.91
CA PHE A 97 10.83 0.37 -2.72
C PHE A 97 11.77 1.54 -3.06
N ASN A 98 12.34 1.61 -4.27
CA ASN A 98 13.06 2.81 -4.72
C ASN A 98 12.15 3.91 -5.28
N ILE A 99 10.88 3.59 -5.52
CA ILE A 99 9.89 4.52 -6.06
C ILE A 99 9.12 5.15 -4.90
N VAL A 100 8.65 4.32 -3.96
CA VAL A 100 7.94 4.73 -2.75
C VAL A 100 8.33 3.85 -1.57
N ARG A 101 8.38 4.42 -0.37
CA ARG A 101 8.78 3.68 0.84
C ARG A 101 7.76 2.62 1.25
N HIS A 102 6.46 2.87 1.01
CA HIS A 102 5.37 1.93 1.33
C HIS A 102 4.57 1.54 0.07
N PRO A 103 5.13 0.70 -0.84
CA PRO A 103 4.48 0.34 -2.10
C PRO A 103 3.20 -0.48 -1.91
N ILE A 104 3.12 -1.32 -0.88
CA ILE A 104 1.89 -2.08 -0.56
C ILE A 104 0.77 -1.13 -0.15
N TYR A 105 1.06 -0.13 0.68
CA TYR A 105 0.04 0.85 1.13
C TYR A 105 -0.45 1.71 -0.03
N LEU A 106 0.46 2.14 -0.90
CA LEU A 106 0.09 2.81 -2.14
C LEU A 106 -0.80 1.91 -3.01
N GLY A 107 -0.43 0.63 -3.17
CA GLY A 107 -1.24 -0.36 -3.88
C GLY A 107 -2.66 -0.47 -3.32
N SER A 108 -2.81 -0.54 -2.00
CA SER A 108 -4.11 -0.58 -1.32
C SER A 108 -4.92 0.70 -1.52
N ILE A 109 -4.30 1.88 -1.39
CA ILE A 109 -4.99 3.17 -1.64
C ILE A 109 -5.49 3.23 -3.09
N LEU A 110 -4.66 2.83 -4.06
CA LEU A 110 -5.05 2.77 -5.46
C LEU A 110 -6.17 1.74 -5.70
N PHE A 111 -6.18 0.63 -4.96
CA PHE A 111 -7.25 -0.37 -5.03
C PHE A 111 -8.60 0.24 -4.67
N TYR A 112 -8.69 0.90 -3.50
CA TYR A 112 -9.92 1.58 -3.07
C TYR A 112 -10.33 2.66 -4.06
N LEU A 113 -9.36 3.45 -4.54
CA LEU A 113 -9.62 4.51 -5.52
C LEU A 113 -10.22 3.94 -6.83
N GLY A 114 -9.68 2.83 -7.34
CA GLY A 114 -10.22 2.17 -8.54
C GLY A 114 -11.68 1.77 -8.37
N ILE A 115 -12.02 1.14 -7.25
CA ILE A 115 -13.41 0.73 -6.95
C ILE A 115 -14.34 1.94 -6.86
N ILE A 116 -13.91 3.01 -6.18
CA ILE A 116 -14.70 4.24 -6.02
C ILE A 116 -14.89 4.94 -7.36
N VAL A 117 -13.90 4.93 -8.25
CA VAL A 117 -14.04 5.51 -9.59
C VAL A 117 -15.10 4.76 -10.40
N LEU A 118 -15.22 3.44 -10.25
CA LEU A 118 -16.29 2.65 -10.89
C LEU A 118 -17.66 2.99 -10.31
N PHE A 119 -17.76 3.02 -8.98
CA PHE A 119 -19.02 3.21 -8.25
C PHE A 119 -18.87 4.32 -7.20
N PRO A 120 -18.83 5.60 -7.61
CA PRO A 120 -18.58 6.69 -6.68
C PRO A 120 -19.84 6.95 -5.86
N THR A 121 -19.69 6.86 -4.55
CA THR A 121 -20.75 7.21 -3.60
C THR A 121 -20.19 8.13 -2.53
N TRP A 122 -21.03 8.97 -1.94
CA TRP A 122 -20.59 9.89 -0.89
C TRP A 122 -20.00 9.13 0.31
N ALA A 123 -20.63 8.02 0.69
CA ALA A 123 -20.14 7.16 1.76
C ALA A 123 -18.74 6.57 1.43
N SER A 124 -18.55 6.07 0.21
CA SER A 124 -17.27 5.49 -0.20
C SER A 124 -16.15 6.54 -0.32
N ILE A 125 -16.47 7.77 -0.74
CA ILE A 125 -15.51 8.88 -0.77
C ILE A 125 -15.08 9.29 0.66
N ILE A 126 -16.03 9.45 1.58
CA ILE A 126 -15.72 9.77 2.99
C ILE A 126 -14.84 8.67 3.59
N LEU A 127 -15.20 7.41 3.36
CA LEU A 127 -14.45 6.27 3.85
C LEU A 127 -13.05 6.20 3.23
N PHE A 128 -12.89 6.56 1.96
CA PHE A 128 -11.58 6.63 1.30
C PHE A 128 -10.66 7.67 1.92
N VAL A 129 -11.18 8.84 2.26
CA VAL A 129 -10.40 9.88 2.95
C VAL A 129 -9.94 9.35 4.32
N ALA A 130 -10.82 8.69 5.06
CA ALA A 130 -10.48 8.07 6.35
C ALA A 130 -9.43 6.95 6.20
N ILE A 131 -9.58 6.06 5.22
CA ILE A 131 -8.62 5.00 4.92
C ILE A 131 -7.26 5.58 4.54
N THR A 132 -7.24 6.60 3.67
CA THR A 132 -5.99 7.26 3.24
C THR A 132 -5.29 7.92 4.41
N ALA A 133 -6.03 8.60 5.29
CA ALA A 133 -5.50 9.17 6.51
C ALA A 133 -4.92 8.09 7.43
N PHE A 134 -5.63 6.97 7.62
CA PHE A 134 -5.13 5.83 8.40
C PHE A 134 -3.80 5.30 7.85
N TYR A 135 -3.72 5.07 6.53
CA TYR A 135 -2.47 4.62 5.87
C TYR A 135 -1.33 5.61 6.03
N TYR A 136 -1.62 6.91 6.04
CA TYR A 136 -0.62 7.94 6.30
C TYR A 136 -0.12 7.91 7.75
N PHE A 137 -1.01 7.78 8.74
CA PHE A 137 -0.61 7.72 10.15
C PHE A 137 0.15 6.44 10.51
N ILE A 138 -0.28 5.28 10.00
CA ILE A 138 0.42 4.01 10.27
C ILE A 138 1.81 4.01 9.64
N SER A 139 1.96 4.55 8.43
CA SER A 139 3.27 4.66 7.78
C SER A 139 4.20 5.62 8.51
N LEU A 140 3.69 6.76 9.03
CA LEU A 140 4.49 7.65 9.88
C LEU A 140 4.95 6.95 11.16
N TYR A 141 4.11 6.11 11.74
CA TYR A 141 4.44 5.34 12.93
C TYR A 141 5.53 4.29 12.63
N GLU A 142 5.40 3.54 11.53
CA GLU A 142 6.43 2.60 11.08
C GLU A 142 7.76 3.28 10.80
N GLU A 143 7.74 4.45 10.15
CA GLU A 143 8.95 5.22 9.89
C GLU A 143 9.68 5.62 11.17
N LYS A 144 8.96 5.96 12.24
CA LYS A 144 9.57 6.25 13.54
C LYS A 144 10.26 5.03 14.13
N LEU A 145 9.66 3.84 14.02
CA LEU A 145 10.28 2.61 14.48
C LEU A 145 11.51 2.23 13.64
N LEU A 146 11.43 2.40 12.33
CA LEU A 146 12.55 2.16 11.42
C LEU A 146 13.69 3.16 11.68
N LEU A 147 13.37 4.42 12.00
CA LEU A 147 14.36 5.40 12.45
C LEU A 147 15.02 4.99 13.76
N GLN A 148 14.27 4.49 14.74
CA GLN A 148 14.84 3.99 16.01
C GLN A 148 15.75 2.76 15.78
N LYS A 149 15.39 1.89 14.83
CA LYS A 149 16.12 0.64 14.57
C LYS A 149 17.37 0.83 13.70
N PHE A 150 17.30 1.73 12.71
CA PHE A 150 18.33 1.87 11.68
C PHE A 150 19.05 3.23 11.68
N GLY A 151 18.56 4.21 12.47
CA GLY A 151 19.17 5.52 12.64
C GLY A 151 19.42 6.25 11.32
N ASP A 152 20.65 6.73 11.16
CA ASP A 152 21.06 7.57 10.02
C ASP A 152 20.95 6.88 8.67
N ARG A 153 21.08 5.54 8.61
CA ARG A 153 20.89 4.79 7.37
C ARG A 153 19.48 4.94 6.82
N TYR A 154 18.48 4.90 7.70
CA TYR A 154 17.08 5.12 7.31
C TYR A 154 16.76 6.58 7.04
N LYS A 155 17.38 7.50 7.77
CA LYS A 155 17.27 8.94 7.51
C LYS A 155 17.79 9.33 6.13
N LYS A 156 18.88 8.69 5.65
CA LYS A 156 19.36 8.87 4.27
C LYS A 156 18.35 8.35 3.25
N TYR A 157 17.82 7.14 3.48
CA TYR A 157 16.78 6.55 2.64
C TYR A 157 15.51 7.42 2.55
N GLN A 158 15.04 8.00 3.66
CA GLN A 158 13.90 8.92 3.68
C GLN A 158 14.10 10.19 2.83
N LYS A 159 15.35 10.63 2.63
CA LYS A 159 15.65 11.78 1.77
C LYS A 159 15.62 11.43 0.28
N GLU A 160 15.90 10.18 -0.06
CA GLU A 160 16.03 9.71 -1.45
C GLU A 160 14.70 9.21 -2.03
N VAL A 161 13.85 8.59 -1.20
CA VAL A 161 12.61 7.94 -1.62
C VAL A 161 11.41 8.59 -0.92
N PRO A 162 10.36 9.03 -1.63
CA PRO A 162 9.15 9.60 -1.03
C PRO A 162 8.28 8.55 -0.32
N MET A 163 7.44 8.99 0.60
CA MET A 163 6.61 8.12 1.45
C MET A 163 5.57 7.32 0.65
N LEU A 164 4.67 8.02 -0.05
CA LEU A 164 3.50 7.46 -0.74
C LEU A 164 3.34 8.01 -2.16
N ILE A 165 3.64 9.29 -2.39
CA ILE A 165 3.44 9.94 -3.70
C ILE A 165 4.78 10.09 -4.41
N PRO A 166 4.99 9.46 -5.58
CA PRO A 166 6.29 9.40 -6.26
C PRO A 166 6.76 10.73 -6.89
N PHE A 167 5.92 11.78 -6.86
CA PHE A 167 6.19 13.04 -7.54
C PHE A 167 7.29 13.90 -6.89
N PHE A 168 7.64 13.67 -5.62
CA PHE A 168 8.64 14.48 -4.89
C PHE A 168 9.99 13.77 -4.74
N ARG A 169 10.56 13.27 -5.84
CA ARG A 169 11.94 12.77 -5.81
C ARG A 169 12.90 13.96 -5.70
N LYS A 170 13.35 14.25 -4.48
CA LYS A 170 14.46 15.19 -4.26
C LYS A 170 15.73 14.49 -4.75
N LYS A 171 16.18 14.81 -5.97
CA LYS A 171 17.46 14.32 -6.50
C LYS A 171 18.55 14.88 -5.59
N ILE A 172 19.02 14.08 -4.62
CA ILE A 172 20.18 14.46 -3.80
C ILE A 172 21.34 14.47 -4.77
N ASN A 173 21.82 15.68 -5.08
CA ASN A 173 23.03 15.88 -5.86
C ASN A 173 24.17 15.41 -4.97
N ASN A 174 24.57 14.14 -5.08
CA ASN A 174 25.81 13.66 -4.50
C ASN A 174 26.94 14.40 -5.24
N ARG A 175 27.33 15.57 -4.73
CA ARG A 175 28.66 16.08 -5.02
C ARG A 175 29.63 15.05 -4.41
N PRO A 176 30.61 14.55 -5.17
CA PRO A 176 31.73 13.88 -4.55
C PRO A 176 32.42 14.93 -3.69
N ASP A 177 32.41 14.73 -2.38
CA ASP A 177 33.26 15.46 -1.46
C ASP A 177 34.69 14.99 -1.75
N ASN A 178 35.30 15.57 -2.79
CA ASN A 178 36.71 15.40 -3.11
C ASN A 178 37.51 16.43 -2.30
N CYS A 179 38.35 15.87 -1.42
CA CYS A 179 39.47 16.48 -0.66
C CYS A 179 39.12 17.38 0.51
#